data_AF-A0A4U7JFX9-F1
#
_entry.id   AF-A0A4U7JFX9-F1
#
_cell.length_a   1.000
_cell.length_b   1.000
_cell.length_c   1.000
_cell.angle_alpha   90.00
_cell.angle_beta   90.00
_cell.angle_gamma   90.00
#
_symmetry.space_group_name_H-M   'P 1'
#
loop_
_entity.id
_entity.type
_entity.pdbx_description
1 polymer ?
#
loop_
_entity_poly.entity_id
_entity_poly.type
_entity_poly.pdbx_seq_one_letter_code
_entity_poly.pdbx_strand_id
1 'polypeptide(L)'
;MKEKKIGLEIFAIILILVGCLIVLYFYGNSNKITINCLNAIEDTCLREIQGTEVTIYKTTDLHGSNAEPCNKTVGSKEDNFASNKRDGVKLWATKQMFLNLGSLKVVKEDYADNLNIDNANLYLIEANHDFADEKEYKIKNIYMFLNTSNYHVYIPKNYCEPKDLINYSYKYIEFESNEITKTLIDLLLEPKS
;
A
#
# COMPACT_ATOMS: atom_id res chain seq x y z
N MET A 1 52.67 -8.42 33.26
CA MET A 1 52.41 -7.66 32.02
C MET A 1 51.51 -8.40 31.02
N LYS A 2 51.69 -9.71 30.80
CA LYS A 2 50.84 -10.50 29.89
C LYS A 2 49.35 -10.56 30.29
N GLU A 3 49.05 -10.74 31.58
CA GLU A 3 47.67 -10.83 32.08
C GLU A 3 46.86 -9.55 31.90
N LYS A 4 47.49 -8.37 32.05
CA LYS A 4 46.85 -7.07 31.80
C LYS A 4 46.50 -6.85 30.32
N LYS A 5 47.25 -7.47 29.41
CA LYS A 5 47.02 -7.39 27.96
C LYS A 5 45.83 -8.26 27.55
N ILE A 6 45.73 -9.47 28.11
CA ILE A 6 44.62 -10.40 27.89
C ILE A 6 43.29 -9.80 28.42
N GLY A 7 43.31 -9.17 29.60
CA GLY A 7 42.12 -8.50 30.15
C GLY A 7 41.61 -7.36 29.27
N LEU A 8 42.53 -6.60 28.64
CA LEU A 8 42.18 -5.51 27.73
C LEU A 8 41.60 -6.02 26.40
N GLU A 9 42.16 -7.11 25.87
CA GLU A 9 41.68 -7.77 24.65
C GLU A 9 40.27 -8.36 24.85
N ILE A 10 40.01 -8.99 25.99
CA ILE A 10 38.67 -9.51 26.34
C ILE A 10 37.66 -8.36 26.48
N PHE A 11 38.03 -7.26 27.14
CA PHE A 11 37.17 -6.09 27.28
C PHE A 11 36.81 -5.45 25.94
N ALA A 12 37.77 -5.37 25.01
CA ALA A 12 37.53 -4.88 23.66
C ALA A 12 36.55 -5.76 22.87
N ILE A 13 36.66 -7.09 22.99
CA ILE A 13 35.72 -8.03 22.35
C ILE A 13 34.31 -7.86 22.89
N ILE A 14 34.16 -7.71 24.21
CA ILE A 14 32.85 -7.48 24.85
C ILE A 14 32.23 -6.17 24.34
N LEU A 15 33.00 -5.09 24.23
CA LEU A 15 32.54 -3.81 23.68
C LEU A 15 32.06 -3.94 22.24
N ILE A 16 32.77 -4.69 21.39
CA ILE A 16 32.35 -4.96 20.00
C ILE A 16 31.04 -5.75 19.98
N LEU A 17 30.92 -6.80 20.79
CA LEU A 17 29.69 -7.62 20.86
C LEU A 17 28.48 -6.81 21.34
N VAL A 18 28.66 -5.97 22.36
CA VAL A 18 27.61 -5.06 22.85
C VAL A 18 27.24 -4.04 21.76
N GLY A 19 28.22 -3.47 21.06
CA GLY A 19 27.98 -2.58 19.92
C GLY A 19 27.19 -3.26 18.80
N CYS A 20 27.53 -4.50 18.43
CA CYS A 20 26.80 -5.28 17.45
C CYS A 20 25.36 -5.59 17.89
N LEU A 21 25.15 -5.95 19.16
CA LEU A 21 23.82 -6.20 19.71
C LEU A 21 22.96 -4.93 19.73
N ILE A 22 23.56 -3.77 20.04
CA ILE A 22 22.88 -2.48 19.98
C ILE A 22 22.48 -2.14 18.54
N VAL A 23 23.39 -2.32 17.58
CA VAL A 23 23.08 -2.11 16.15
C VAL A 23 21.98 -3.05 15.71
N LEU A 24 22.05 -4.35 16.01
CA LEU A 24 21.00 -5.34 15.68
C LEU A 24 19.68 -5.03 16.38
N TYR A 25 19.70 -4.55 17.62
CA TYR A 25 18.51 -4.12 18.33
C TYR A 25 17.89 -2.90 17.63
N PHE A 26 18.66 -1.88 17.26
CA PHE A 26 18.12 -0.71 16.54
C PHE A 26 17.71 -1.03 15.09
N TYR A 27 18.41 -1.94 14.41
CA TYR A 27 18.05 -2.41 13.06
C TYR A 27 16.82 -3.33 13.08
N GLY A 28 16.68 -4.17 14.10
CA GLY A 28 15.54 -5.08 14.28
C GLY A 28 14.33 -4.40 14.91
N ASN A 29 14.55 -3.33 15.68
CA ASN A 29 13.53 -2.53 16.37
C ASN A 29 13.30 -1.20 15.65
N SER A 30 13.57 -1.11 14.35
CA SER A 30 12.84 -0.19 13.49
C SER A 30 11.37 -0.61 13.57
N ASN A 31 10.69 -0.16 14.62
CA ASN A 31 9.28 -0.40 14.89
C ASN A 31 8.51 0.15 13.70
N LYS A 32 8.32 -0.69 12.68
CA LYS A 32 7.44 -0.41 11.58
C LYS A 32 6.06 -0.27 12.22
N ILE A 33 5.63 0.98 12.38
CA ILE A 33 4.31 1.29 12.93
C ILE A 33 3.33 0.54 12.04
N THR A 34 2.71 -0.48 12.62
CA THR A 34 1.73 -1.32 11.94
C THR A 34 0.38 -0.75 12.32
N ILE A 35 -0.30 -0.12 11.37
CA ILE A 35 -1.66 0.39 11.55
C ILE A 35 -2.63 -0.46 10.74
N ASN A 36 -3.90 -0.49 11.15
CA ASN A 36 -4.95 -1.07 10.32
C ASN A 36 -5.02 -0.32 8.98
N CYS A 37 -5.11 -1.04 7.86
CA CYS A 37 -5.08 -0.41 6.54
C CYS A 37 -6.33 0.44 6.27
N LEU A 38 -7.51 0.09 6.79
CA LEU A 38 -8.70 0.94 6.65
C LEU A 38 -8.50 2.27 7.37
N ASN A 39 -7.92 2.26 8.57
CA ASN A 39 -7.60 3.50 9.28
C ASN A 39 -6.58 4.34 8.49
N ALA A 40 -5.56 3.69 7.91
CA ALA A 40 -4.57 4.37 7.06
C ALA A 40 -5.23 5.04 5.84
N ILE A 41 -6.20 4.35 5.23
CA ILE A 41 -7.00 4.86 4.11
C ILE A 41 -7.86 6.04 4.55
N GLU A 42 -8.58 5.94 5.67
CA GLU A 42 -9.39 7.04 6.19
C GLU A 42 -8.55 8.29 6.47
N ASP A 43 -7.42 8.14 7.17
CA ASP A 43 -6.49 9.24 7.50
C ASP A 43 -5.93 9.95 6.26
N THR A 44 -5.75 9.20 5.16
CA THR A 44 -5.11 9.69 3.94
C THR A 44 -6.12 10.20 2.93
N CYS A 45 -7.15 9.41 2.61
CA CYS A 45 -8.13 9.72 1.58
C CYS A 45 -9.14 10.79 1.98
N LEU A 46 -9.32 11.09 3.28
CA LEU A 46 -10.14 12.24 3.69
C LEU A 46 -9.52 13.59 3.28
N ARG A 47 -8.19 13.65 3.10
CA ARG A 47 -7.48 14.86 2.64
C ARG A 47 -7.72 15.13 1.15
N GLU A 48 -7.36 16.32 0.69
CA GLU A 48 -7.49 16.68 -0.73
C GLU A 48 -6.63 15.77 -1.63
N ILE A 49 -7.08 15.55 -2.88
CA ILE A 49 -6.38 14.70 -3.86
C ILE A 49 -5.21 15.40 -4.55
N GLN A 50 -4.92 16.66 -4.18
CA GLN A 50 -3.81 17.42 -4.73
C GLN A 50 -2.52 16.66 -4.54
N GLY A 51 -1.68 16.63 -5.58
CA GLY A 51 -0.40 15.93 -5.52
C GLY A 51 -0.48 14.41 -5.38
N THR A 52 -1.62 13.80 -5.73
CA THR A 52 -1.78 12.35 -5.76
C THR A 52 -1.49 11.79 -7.16
N GLU A 53 -0.67 10.75 -7.22
CA GLU A 53 -0.54 9.87 -8.39
C GLU A 53 -1.33 8.59 -8.17
N VAL A 54 -2.08 8.16 -9.18
CA VAL A 54 -2.69 6.84 -9.24
C VAL A 54 -2.07 6.06 -10.38
N THR A 55 -1.50 4.89 -10.07
CA THR A 55 -1.01 3.93 -11.06
C THR A 55 -1.82 2.64 -10.94
N ILE A 56 -2.33 2.17 -12.07
CA ILE A 56 -3.07 0.91 -12.19
C ILE A 56 -2.18 -0.08 -12.92
N TYR A 57 -2.00 -1.25 -12.31
CA TYR A 57 -1.24 -2.36 -12.84
C TYR A 57 -2.16 -3.55 -13.08
N LYS A 58 -1.89 -4.34 -14.11
CA LYS A 58 -2.42 -5.70 -14.24
C LYS A 58 -1.48 -6.64 -13.50
N THR A 59 -2.03 -7.59 -12.76
CA THR A 59 -1.24 -8.58 -12.01
C THR A 59 -1.94 -9.93 -12.07
N THR A 60 -1.21 -10.99 -11.73
CA THR A 60 -1.74 -12.36 -11.65
C THR A 60 -1.94 -12.82 -10.21
N ASP A 61 -1.40 -12.08 -9.24
CA ASP A 61 -1.43 -12.42 -7.82
C ASP A 61 -1.58 -11.17 -6.92
N LEU A 62 -1.91 -11.43 -5.66
CA LEU A 62 -2.01 -10.42 -4.59
C LEU A 62 -0.63 -10.03 -4.02
N HIS A 63 0.46 -10.61 -4.51
CA HIS A 63 1.82 -10.22 -4.12
C HIS A 63 2.34 -9.07 -5.01
N GLY A 64 1.71 -8.86 -6.17
CA GLY A 64 2.12 -7.87 -7.15
C GLY A 64 3.43 -8.22 -7.85
N SER A 65 3.88 -9.48 -7.79
CA SER A 65 5.21 -9.91 -8.23
C SER A 65 5.46 -9.69 -9.72
N ASN A 66 4.38 -9.72 -10.52
CA ASN A 66 4.40 -9.53 -11.97
C ASN A 66 3.48 -8.38 -12.40
N ALA A 67 3.41 -7.32 -11.60
CA ALA A 67 2.54 -6.19 -11.89
C ALA A 67 3.03 -5.37 -13.11
N GLU A 68 2.21 -5.30 -14.16
CA GLU A 68 2.49 -4.52 -15.37
C GLU A 68 1.66 -3.23 -15.40
N PRO A 69 2.27 -2.03 -15.51
CA PRO A 69 1.53 -0.78 -15.51
C PRO A 69 0.67 -0.66 -16.77
N CYS A 70 -0.63 -0.44 -16.60
CA CYS A 70 -1.57 -0.25 -17.70
C CYS A 70 -2.19 1.15 -17.74
N ASN A 71 -2.25 1.85 -16.61
CA ASN A 71 -2.72 3.23 -16.55
C ASN A 71 -1.96 4.02 -15.50
N LYS A 72 -1.78 5.31 -15.76
CA LYS A 72 -1.15 6.24 -14.82
C LYS A 72 -1.82 7.60 -14.97
N THR A 73 -2.23 8.17 -13.85
CA THR A 73 -2.88 9.48 -13.75
C THR A 73 -2.24 10.24 -12.59
N VAL A 74 -1.92 11.51 -12.79
CA VAL A 74 -1.18 12.33 -11.82
C VAL A 74 -1.87 13.67 -11.63
N GLY A 75 -2.30 13.99 -10.41
CA GLY A 75 -2.73 15.34 -10.03
C GLY A 75 -1.54 16.22 -9.67
N SER A 76 -1.50 17.46 -10.16
CA SER A 76 -0.51 18.44 -9.69
C SER A 76 -1.02 19.19 -8.44
N LYS A 77 -0.15 19.99 -7.82
CA LYS A 77 -0.54 20.88 -6.71
C LYS A 77 -1.44 22.02 -7.17
N GLU A 78 -1.18 22.58 -8.36
CA GLU A 78 -1.92 23.75 -8.85
C GLU A 78 -3.16 23.39 -9.69
N ASP A 79 -3.25 22.16 -10.21
CA ASP A 79 -4.37 21.68 -11.01
C ASP A 79 -4.83 20.31 -10.48
N ASN A 80 -5.92 20.34 -9.71
CA ASN A 80 -6.65 19.12 -9.30
C ASN A 80 -7.30 18.38 -10.47
N PHE A 81 -7.18 18.92 -11.69
CA PHE A 81 -8.16 18.80 -12.75
C PHE A 81 -9.54 19.26 -12.25
N ALA A 82 -10.28 20.00 -13.08
CA ALA A 82 -11.70 20.11 -12.84
C ALA A 82 -12.28 18.68 -12.84
N SER A 83 -13.16 18.35 -11.89
CA SER A 83 -13.76 17.01 -11.71
C SER A 83 -14.51 16.48 -12.94
N ASN A 84 -14.61 17.29 -14.01
CA ASN A 84 -15.16 16.96 -15.32
C ASN A 84 -14.11 16.54 -16.37
N LYS A 85 -12.81 16.61 -16.08
CA LYS A 85 -11.75 16.05 -16.94
C LYS A 85 -11.53 14.58 -16.59
N ARG A 86 -11.25 13.74 -17.58
CA ARG A 86 -11.09 12.28 -17.43
C ARG A 86 -10.11 11.88 -16.31
N ASP A 87 -8.96 12.54 -16.25
CA ASP A 87 -7.94 12.27 -15.22
C ASP A 87 -8.43 12.68 -13.81
N GLY A 88 -9.15 13.80 -13.70
CA GLY A 88 -9.81 14.20 -12.44
C GLY A 88 -10.89 13.20 -12.00
N VAL A 89 -11.68 12.68 -12.94
CA VAL A 89 -12.67 11.62 -12.66
C VAL A 89 -12.00 10.36 -12.13
N LYS A 90 -10.84 9.96 -12.68
CA LYS A 90 -10.10 8.78 -12.22
C LYS A 90 -9.50 8.95 -10.82
N LEU A 91 -8.90 10.10 -10.54
CA LEU A 91 -8.40 10.40 -9.20
C LEU A 91 -9.54 10.43 -8.19
N TRP A 92 -10.66 11.09 -8.54
CA TRP A 92 -11.85 11.13 -7.71
C TRP A 92 -12.42 9.72 -7.48
N ALA A 93 -12.61 8.92 -8.54
CA ALA A 93 -13.16 7.58 -8.45
C ALA A 93 -12.28 6.65 -7.60
N THR A 94 -10.96 6.76 -7.74
CA THR A 94 -9.99 6.01 -6.91
C THR A 94 -10.17 6.36 -5.43
N LYS A 95 -10.21 7.66 -5.11
CA LYS A 95 -10.46 8.13 -3.74
C LYS A 95 -11.80 7.64 -3.20
N GLN A 96 -12.89 7.75 -3.98
CA GLN A 96 -14.20 7.27 -3.56
C GLN A 96 -14.20 5.76 -3.32
N MET A 97 -13.50 5.00 -4.15
CA MET A 97 -13.42 3.54 -4.00
C MET A 97 -12.72 3.15 -2.70
N PHE A 98 -11.60 3.82 -2.36
CA PHE A 98 -10.93 3.64 -1.08
C PHE A 98 -11.82 4.02 0.11
N LEU A 99 -12.50 5.18 0.06
CA LEU A 99 -13.42 5.62 1.12
C LEU A 99 -14.64 4.70 1.27
N ASN A 100 -15.10 4.07 0.19
CA ASN A 100 -16.27 3.20 0.22
C ASN A 100 -15.98 1.83 0.88
N LEU A 101 -14.71 1.42 0.99
CA LEU A 101 -14.29 0.12 1.56
C LEU A 101 -14.89 -0.14 2.95
N GLY A 102 -14.93 0.88 3.82
CA GLY A 102 -15.47 0.76 5.18
C GLY A 102 -16.97 0.42 5.23
N SER A 103 -17.70 0.61 4.13
CA SER A 103 -19.11 0.27 4.01
C SER A 103 -19.37 -1.12 3.40
N LEU A 104 -18.34 -1.77 2.86
CA LEU A 104 -18.49 -3.04 2.16
C LEU A 104 -18.55 -4.21 3.12
N LYS A 105 -19.26 -5.26 2.68
CA LYS A 105 -19.34 -6.51 3.43
C LYS A 105 -18.01 -7.25 3.33
N VAL A 106 -17.40 -7.54 4.47
CA VAL A 106 -16.24 -8.43 4.56
C VAL A 106 -16.68 -9.86 4.26
N VAL A 107 -16.06 -10.48 3.25
CA VAL A 107 -16.28 -11.89 2.89
C VAL A 107 -15.42 -12.78 3.75
N LYS A 108 -14.11 -12.49 3.81
CA LYS A 108 -13.13 -13.24 4.59
C LYS A 108 -11.88 -12.42 4.84
N GLU A 109 -11.13 -12.82 5.86
CA GLU A 109 -9.77 -12.35 6.09
C GLU A 109 -8.82 -13.55 6.14
N ASP A 110 -7.93 -13.67 5.17
CA ASP A 110 -7.04 -14.82 5.07
C ASP A 110 -5.69 -14.45 4.45
N TYR A 111 -4.77 -15.40 4.48
CA TYR A 111 -3.49 -15.28 3.83
C TYR A 111 -3.65 -15.24 2.30
N ALA A 112 -2.82 -14.46 1.61
CA ALA A 112 -2.86 -14.28 0.15
C ALA A 112 -2.94 -15.63 -0.58
N ASP A 113 -2.11 -16.59 -0.19
CA ASP A 113 -2.01 -17.91 -0.82
C ASP A 113 -3.24 -18.81 -0.55
N ASN A 114 -4.05 -18.48 0.46
CA ASN A 114 -5.30 -19.17 0.79
C ASN A 114 -6.52 -18.53 0.09
N LEU A 115 -6.35 -17.35 -0.50
CA LEU A 115 -7.42 -16.70 -1.25
C LEU A 115 -7.50 -17.33 -2.64
N ASN A 116 -8.63 -17.93 -2.95
CA ASN A 116 -8.89 -18.47 -4.28
C ASN A 116 -8.99 -17.33 -5.31
N ILE A 117 -7.90 -17.10 -6.04
CA ILE A 117 -7.76 -16.11 -7.10
C ILE A 117 -7.47 -16.75 -8.46
N ASP A 118 -7.68 -18.07 -8.59
CA ASP A 118 -7.42 -18.79 -9.84
C ASP A 118 -8.26 -18.22 -10.99
N ASN A 119 -7.60 -17.86 -12.10
CA ASN A 119 -8.21 -17.21 -13.27
C ASN A 119 -8.85 -15.83 -12.97
N ALA A 120 -8.40 -15.14 -11.92
CA ALA A 120 -8.82 -13.78 -11.66
C ALA A 120 -8.27 -12.80 -12.70
N ASN A 121 -9.10 -11.86 -13.14
CA ASN A 121 -8.66 -10.67 -13.86
C ASN A 121 -8.28 -9.60 -12.82
N LEU A 122 -7.05 -9.69 -12.32
CA LEU A 122 -6.62 -8.92 -11.16
C LEU A 122 -5.90 -7.63 -11.56
N TYR A 123 -6.30 -6.54 -10.92
CA TYR A 123 -5.67 -5.23 -11.05
C TYR A 123 -5.18 -4.76 -9.69
N LEU A 124 -3.98 -4.20 -9.65
CA LEU A 124 -3.44 -3.49 -8.49
C LEU A 124 -3.59 -1.99 -8.75
N ILE A 125 -4.20 -1.28 -7.80
CA ILE A 125 -4.28 0.16 -7.79
C ILE A 125 -3.40 0.68 -6.68
N GLU A 126 -2.41 1.49 -7.06
CA GLU A 126 -1.53 2.22 -6.17
C GLU A 126 -1.91 3.70 -6.21
N ALA A 127 -2.22 4.28 -5.05
CA ALA A 127 -2.36 5.72 -4.90
C ALA A 127 -1.20 6.26 -4.05
N ASN A 128 -0.32 7.04 -4.68
CA ASN A 128 0.78 7.76 -4.05
C ASN A 128 0.35 9.20 -3.75
N HIS A 129 0.16 9.50 -2.46
CA HIS A 129 -0.38 10.77 -1.97
C HIS A 129 0.68 11.86 -1.74
N ASP A 130 1.96 11.55 -1.93
CA ASP A 130 3.08 12.49 -1.78
C ASP A 130 3.84 12.66 -3.11
N PHE A 131 3.12 12.61 -4.24
CA PHE A 131 3.77 12.67 -5.55
C PHE A 131 4.27 14.07 -5.90
N ALA A 132 3.53 15.12 -5.51
CA ALA A 132 3.90 16.51 -5.81
C ALA A 132 4.80 17.16 -4.74
N ASP A 133 5.45 16.36 -3.90
CA ASP A 133 6.55 16.74 -2.99
C ASP A 133 6.10 17.60 -1.80
N GLU A 134 5.39 16.98 -0.85
CA GLU A 134 5.11 17.54 0.48
C GLU A 134 5.45 16.53 1.56
N LYS A 135 6.43 16.90 2.39
CA LYS A 135 6.79 16.23 3.65
C LYS A 135 5.64 16.16 4.68
N GLU A 136 4.38 16.35 4.27
CA GLU A 136 3.18 16.40 5.10
C GLU A 136 2.46 15.06 5.26
N TYR A 137 2.60 14.12 4.33
CA TYR A 137 1.91 12.83 4.41
C TYR A 137 2.74 11.80 5.19
N LYS A 138 2.20 11.34 6.33
CA LYS A 138 2.77 10.24 7.11
C LYS A 138 2.58 8.88 6.45
N ILE A 139 1.58 8.76 5.56
CA ILE A 139 1.24 7.57 4.79
C ILE A 139 1.36 7.98 3.33
N LYS A 140 2.36 7.44 2.64
CA LYS A 140 2.67 7.90 1.28
C LYS A 140 1.92 7.12 0.20
N ASN A 141 1.71 5.81 0.39
CA ASN A 141 1.12 4.97 -0.65
C ASN A 141 0.09 4.06 -0.04
N ILE A 142 -1.06 3.95 -0.67
CA ILE A 142 -2.07 2.94 -0.34
C ILE A 142 -2.34 2.09 -1.57
N TYR A 143 -2.67 0.83 -1.32
CA TYR A 143 -2.80 -0.19 -2.36
C TYR A 143 -4.13 -0.92 -2.19
N MET A 144 -4.75 -1.26 -3.31
CA MET A 144 -5.86 -2.21 -3.34
C MET A 144 -5.79 -3.09 -4.57
N PHE A 145 -6.21 -4.33 -4.43
CA PHE A 145 -6.40 -5.24 -5.54
C PHE A 145 -7.87 -5.35 -5.89
N LEU A 146 -8.16 -5.46 -7.18
CA LEU A 146 -9.49 -5.61 -7.73
C LEU A 146 -9.53 -6.84 -8.62
N ASN A 147 -10.43 -7.78 -8.34
CA ASN A 147 -10.73 -8.87 -9.25
C ASN A 147 -11.95 -8.49 -10.09
N THR A 148 -11.76 -8.18 -11.38
CA THR A 148 -12.88 -7.75 -12.24
C THR A 148 -13.78 -8.90 -12.69
N SER A 149 -13.38 -10.16 -12.46
CA SER A 149 -14.23 -11.32 -12.77
C SER A 149 -15.42 -11.44 -11.82
N ASN A 150 -15.26 -11.01 -10.57
CA ASN A 150 -16.31 -11.06 -9.54
C ASN A 150 -16.50 -9.74 -8.77
N TYR A 151 -15.79 -8.68 -9.16
CA TYR A 151 -15.74 -7.38 -8.51
C TYR A 151 -15.26 -7.39 -7.05
N HIS A 152 -14.61 -8.46 -6.57
CA HIS A 152 -14.10 -8.48 -5.21
C HIS A 152 -12.90 -7.54 -5.06
N VAL A 153 -12.82 -6.92 -3.89
CA VAL A 153 -11.76 -5.97 -3.54
C VAL A 153 -10.92 -6.56 -2.42
N TYR A 154 -9.60 -6.39 -2.50
CA TYR A 154 -8.67 -6.88 -1.50
C TYR A 154 -7.73 -5.76 -1.07
N ILE A 155 -7.61 -5.57 0.24
CA ILE A 155 -6.57 -4.72 0.83
C ILE A 155 -5.78 -5.50 1.85
N PRO A 156 -4.49 -5.16 2.07
CA PRO A 156 -3.74 -5.73 3.18
C PRO A 156 -4.46 -5.41 4.50
N LYS A 157 -4.48 -6.34 5.46
CA LYS A 157 -5.10 -6.08 6.76
C LYS A 157 -4.39 -4.95 7.51
N ASN A 158 -3.08 -4.90 7.37
CA ASN A 158 -2.23 -3.92 8.04
C ASN A 158 -1.39 -3.14 7.03
N TYR A 159 -1.17 -1.87 7.34
CA TYR A 159 -0.25 -0.98 6.63
C TYR A 159 1.09 -0.87 7.36
N CYS A 160 2.19 -0.87 6.61
CA CYS A 160 3.56 -0.71 7.11
C CYS A 160 4.43 0.15 6.17
N GLU A 161 5.22 1.07 6.71
CA GLU A 161 6.29 1.81 6.01
C GLU A 161 7.70 1.42 6.49
N PRO A 162 8.79 1.71 5.75
CA PRO A 162 8.83 2.25 4.39
C PRO A 162 8.91 1.16 3.30
N LYS A 163 8.49 1.60 2.10
CA LYS A 163 8.57 0.99 0.76
C LYS A 163 9.67 -0.06 0.62
N ASP A 164 9.27 -1.31 0.47
CA ASP A 164 9.78 -2.17 -0.59
C ASP A 164 8.74 -3.25 -0.82
N LEU A 165 7.79 -2.87 -1.68
CA LEU A 165 6.71 -3.68 -2.21
C LEU A 165 5.73 -4.21 -1.14
N ILE A 166 4.55 -4.48 -1.65
CA ILE A 166 3.37 -5.21 -1.13
C ILE A 166 3.68 -6.53 -0.37
N ASN A 167 4.95 -6.84 -0.11
CA ASN A 167 5.51 -8.13 0.23
C ASN A 167 5.59 -8.45 1.74
N TYR A 168 4.85 -7.75 2.60
CA TYR A 168 4.84 -8.07 4.04
C TYR A 168 3.45 -8.27 4.65
N SER A 169 2.37 -7.87 3.98
CA SER A 169 1.04 -8.24 4.47
C SER A 169 0.67 -9.60 3.91
N TYR A 170 1.00 -10.65 4.65
CA TYR A 170 0.56 -11.99 4.29
C TYR A 170 -0.96 -12.10 4.34
N LYS A 171 -1.65 -11.31 5.17
CA LYS A 171 -3.10 -11.37 5.39
C LYS A 171 -3.84 -10.23 4.68
N TYR A 172 -4.87 -10.58 3.93
CA TYR A 172 -5.73 -9.68 3.18
C TYR A 172 -7.16 -9.73 3.72
N ILE A 173 -7.87 -8.62 3.56
CA ILE A 173 -9.31 -8.52 3.79
C ILE A 173 -9.97 -8.50 2.42
N GLU A 174 -10.88 -9.45 2.18
CA GLU A 174 -11.69 -9.52 0.97
C GLU A 174 -13.06 -8.90 1.21
N PHE A 175 -13.48 -8.03 0.30
CA PHE A 175 -14.76 -7.33 0.32
C PHE A 175 -15.62 -7.71 -0.87
N GLU A 176 -16.92 -7.87 -0.62
CA GLU A 176 -17.95 -7.97 -1.63
C GLU A 176 -18.36 -6.57 -2.09
N SER A 177 -18.24 -6.28 -3.38
CA SER A 177 -18.59 -4.98 -3.95
C SER A 177 -20.09 -4.76 -4.02
N ASN A 178 -20.54 -3.58 -3.59
CA ASN A 178 -21.88 -3.06 -3.88
C ASN A 178 -21.91 -2.39 -5.27
N GLU A 179 -23.10 -1.97 -5.71
CA GLU A 179 -23.28 -1.34 -7.04
C GLU A 179 -22.48 -0.04 -7.21
N ILE A 180 -22.27 0.72 -6.13
CA ILE A 180 -21.43 1.93 -6.14
C ILE A 180 -19.99 1.54 -6.46
N THR A 181 -19.43 0.55 -5.76
CA THR A 181 -18.06 0.08 -6.00
C THR A 181 -17.90 -0.48 -7.41
N LYS A 182 -18.86 -1.28 -7.90
CA LYS A 182 -18.81 -1.81 -9.27
C LYS A 182 -18.76 -0.69 -10.32
N THR A 183 -19.60 0.31 -10.16
CA THR A 183 -19.61 1.50 -11.03
C THR A 183 -18.27 2.24 -11.01
N LEU A 184 -17.66 2.39 -9.83
CA LEU A 184 -16.35 3.02 -9.69
C LEU A 184 -15.24 2.18 -10.34
N ILE A 185 -15.28 0.85 -10.19
CA ILE A 185 -14.33 -0.07 -10.84
C ILE A 185 -14.40 0.08 -12.36
N ASP A 186 -15.62 0.09 -12.92
CA ASP A 186 -15.81 0.23 -14.37
C ASP A 186 -15.27 1.59 -14.86
N LEU A 187 -15.57 2.69 -14.16
CA LEU A 187 -15.05 4.04 -14.47
C LEU A 187 -13.52 4.11 -14.46
N LEU A 188 -12.87 3.40 -13.53
CA LEU A 188 -11.41 3.40 -13.41
C LEU A 188 -10.73 2.62 -14.54
N LEU A 189 -11.34 1.51 -14.95
CA LEU A 189 -10.78 0.57 -15.91
C LEU A 189 -11.21 0.83 -17.37
N GLU A 190 -12.04 1.85 -17.62
CA GLU A 190 -12.44 2.25 -18.97
C GLU A 190 -11.22 2.47 -19.90
N PRO A 191 -11.20 1.80 -21.09
CA PRO A 191 -10.08 1.86 -22.01
C PRO A 191 -9.87 3.27 -22.57
N LYS A 192 -8.61 3.62 -22.89
CA LYS A 192 -8.26 4.87 -23.57
C LYS A 192 -8.84 4.85 -25.00
N SER A 193 -10.02 5.44 -25.18
CA SER A 193 -10.50 5.92 -26.49
C SER A 193 -9.69 7.11 -26.97
#